data_AF-A0A3M1JAH8-F1
#
_entry.id   AF-A0A3M1JAH8-F1
#
_cell.length_a   1.000
_cell.length_b   1.000
_cell.length_c   1.000
_cell.angle_alpha   90.00
_cell.angle_beta   90.00
_cell.angle_gamma   90.00
#
_symmetry.space_group_name_H-M   'P 1'
#
loop_
_entity.id
_entity.type
_entity.pdbx_description
1 polymer ?
#
loop_
_entity_poly.entity_id
_entity_poly.type
_entity_poly.pdbx_seq_one_letter_code
_entity_poly.pdbx_strand_id
1 'polypeptide(L)'
;MKKQLGCLSGTGIAAAFGVLIVLTLLLWFSGGSIFNPGGLSAQNQEGQQLGGVTSHAELISDCSACHAAPWSADSMSDRCLNCHTAISAELDDPNSLHSVMMPNGFIPCRDCHTEHNGETALLTSVDPNTFPHAAATGFALTAHEEDDEALACADCHGQNLTVFEPSTCDTCHRDLNVAFMESHTAAFGSQCLACHDGIDTYGEAFDHNRTDFPLEGEHREAACADCHQNQTTLAALQTTDQSCYACHAADDAHGGELGQNCAICHTAQSWESTTFNHALTAFPLLGAHENAECEQCHINNQFTGTPTDCYACHKKDDAHNGGFGQACEQCHNTKTWEDATFDHNLTDFPLTGAHQRTECEQCHINNQFAGTPTNCYACHAKDDDHNGRFGQKCELCHSTKAWEPATFTGRDHTFPINHGRRENSPCETCHPTVLDQYTCYGCHEHTPDKIRREHLEEGIRNFEDCFDCHPDGREHDD
;
A
#
# COMPACT_ATOMS: atom_id res chain seq x y z
N MET A 1 27.21 93.05 -15.51
CA MET A 1 25.91 92.93 -16.22
C MET A 1 26.04 93.70 -17.52
N LYS A 2 25.75 93.25 -18.74
CA LYS A 2 25.12 92.04 -19.28
C LYS A 2 25.77 91.74 -20.66
N LYS A 3 26.22 90.48 -20.81
CA LYS A 3 26.19 89.59 -21.98
C LYS A 3 26.62 90.12 -23.36
N GLN A 4 27.82 89.69 -23.77
CA GLN A 4 28.12 89.34 -25.16
C GLN A 4 27.22 88.15 -25.57
N LEU A 5 26.19 88.41 -26.37
CA LEU A 5 25.39 87.38 -27.04
C LEU A 5 25.66 87.46 -28.54
N GLY A 6 26.92 87.23 -28.95
CA GLY A 6 27.31 87.26 -30.36
C GLY A 6 26.56 86.23 -31.21
N CYS A 7 26.24 85.06 -30.63
CA CYS A 7 25.57 83.96 -31.32
C CYS A 7 24.04 84.13 -31.47
N LEU A 8 23.42 85.04 -30.71
CA LEU A 8 21.96 85.26 -30.73
C LEU A 8 21.57 86.63 -31.33
N SER A 9 22.53 87.31 -31.96
CA SER A 9 22.24 88.48 -32.80
C SER A 9 21.41 88.05 -34.03
N GLY A 10 20.51 88.91 -34.52
CA GLY A 10 19.68 88.57 -35.68
C GLY A 10 20.49 88.14 -36.92
N THR A 11 21.69 88.71 -37.09
CA THR A 11 22.66 88.31 -38.12
C THR A 11 23.32 86.96 -37.85
N GLY A 12 23.63 86.65 -36.59
CA GLY A 12 24.18 85.34 -36.20
C GLY A 12 23.17 84.21 -36.39
N ILE A 13 21.90 84.47 -36.07
CA ILE A 13 20.80 83.52 -36.31
C ILE A 13 20.58 83.33 -37.82
N ALA A 14 20.55 84.42 -38.61
CA ALA A 14 20.40 84.32 -40.06
C ALA A 14 21.57 83.57 -40.74
N ALA A 15 22.81 83.78 -40.29
CA ALA A 15 23.97 83.04 -40.77
C ALA A 15 23.90 81.55 -40.39
N ALA A 16 23.49 81.22 -39.16
CA ALA A 16 23.30 79.85 -38.71
C ALA A 16 22.21 79.13 -39.52
N PHE A 17 21.07 79.79 -39.78
CA PHE A 17 20.04 79.26 -40.66
C PHE A 17 20.54 79.10 -42.10
N GLY A 18 21.32 80.05 -42.62
CA GLY A 18 21.94 79.95 -43.94
C GLY A 18 22.86 78.73 -44.05
N VAL A 19 23.72 78.49 -43.05
CA VAL A 19 24.58 77.30 -42.99
C VAL A 19 23.75 76.03 -42.87
N LEU A 20 22.73 76.00 -42.01
CA LEU A 20 21.83 74.85 -41.88
C LEU A 20 21.12 74.53 -43.19
N ILE A 21 20.63 75.55 -43.91
CA ILE A 21 19.99 75.40 -45.23
C ILE A 21 20.99 74.87 -46.25
N VAL A 22 22.21 75.40 -46.29
CA VAL A 22 23.25 74.91 -47.21
C VAL A 22 23.63 73.47 -46.89
N LEU A 23 23.81 73.12 -45.61
CA LEU A 23 24.12 71.75 -45.18
C LEU A 23 22.96 70.79 -45.48
N THR A 24 21.70 71.18 -45.24
CA THR A 24 20.54 70.36 -45.58
C THR A 24 20.39 70.18 -47.08
N LEU A 25 20.62 71.23 -47.88
CA LEU A 25 20.62 71.12 -49.34
C LEU A 25 21.78 70.23 -49.82
N LEU A 26 22.98 70.36 -49.27
CA LEU A 26 24.12 69.50 -49.61
C LEU A 26 23.87 68.04 -49.25
N LEU A 27 23.30 67.76 -48.07
CA LEU A 27 22.91 66.41 -47.66
C LEU A 27 21.81 65.85 -48.58
N TRP A 28 20.84 66.69 -48.97
CA TRP A 28 19.74 66.30 -49.86
C TRP A 28 20.23 65.97 -51.28
N PHE A 29 21.12 66.80 -51.84
CA PHE A 29 21.64 66.60 -53.20
C PHE A 29 22.76 65.56 -53.30
N SER A 30 23.47 65.26 -52.22
CA SER A 30 24.53 64.23 -52.19
C SER A 30 24.01 62.82 -51.91
N GLY A 31 22.71 62.65 -51.66
CA GLY A 31 22.11 61.34 -51.37
C GLY A 31 22.70 60.66 -50.12
N GLY A 32 23.30 61.41 -49.20
CA GLY A 32 23.92 60.86 -47.98
C GLY A 32 25.31 60.23 -48.15
N SER A 33 25.92 60.31 -49.34
CA SER A 33 27.24 59.72 -49.67
C SER A 33 28.45 60.32 -48.93
N ILE A 34 28.25 61.35 -48.11
CA ILE A 34 29.32 62.07 -47.39
C ILE A 34 29.89 61.23 -46.22
N PHE A 35 29.19 60.17 -45.80
CA PHE A 35 29.58 59.27 -44.71
C PHE A 35 29.69 57.83 -45.22
N ASN A 36 30.68 57.55 -46.08
CA ASN A 36 30.96 56.17 -46.50
C ASN A 36 31.81 55.47 -45.41
N PRO A 37 31.28 54.45 -44.71
CA PRO A 37 32.00 53.77 -43.64
C PRO A 37 33.06 52.77 -44.13
N GLY A 38 33.08 52.44 -45.43
CA GLY A 38 33.98 51.42 -46.00
C GLY A 38 33.38 50.75 -47.24
N GLY A 39 34.19 49.95 -47.95
CA GLY A 39 33.73 49.18 -49.11
C GLY A 39 32.72 48.09 -48.73
N LEU A 40 31.76 47.81 -49.61
CA LEU A 40 30.77 46.75 -49.42
C LEU A 40 31.31 45.40 -49.91
N SER A 41 30.83 44.30 -49.34
CA SER A 41 31.26 42.94 -49.68
C SER A 41 30.94 42.59 -51.14
N ALA A 42 31.91 41.96 -51.81
CA ALA A 42 31.74 41.40 -53.16
C ALA A 42 31.41 39.90 -53.12
N GLN A 43 31.22 39.32 -51.92
CA GLN A 43 30.87 37.91 -51.78
C GLN A 43 29.51 37.61 -52.40
N ASN A 44 29.46 36.52 -53.16
CA ASN A 44 28.27 36.06 -53.83
C ASN A 44 28.32 34.53 -54.02
N GLN A 45 27.15 33.97 -54.31
CA GLN A 45 27.05 32.62 -54.84
C GLN A 45 27.10 32.69 -56.36
N GLU A 46 27.99 31.90 -56.97
CA GLU A 46 28.26 31.96 -58.41
C GLU A 46 26.97 31.73 -59.23
N GLY A 47 26.65 32.69 -60.10
CA GLY A 47 25.47 32.63 -60.97
C GLY A 47 24.14 33.05 -60.32
N GLN A 48 24.13 33.46 -59.05
CA GLN A 48 22.93 33.93 -58.36
C GLN A 48 22.86 35.47 -58.37
N GLN A 49 21.68 36.01 -58.69
CA GLN A 49 21.38 37.44 -58.63
C GLN A 49 20.19 37.65 -57.69
N LEU A 50 20.34 38.53 -56.70
CA LEU A 50 19.30 38.87 -55.73
C LEU A 50 19.01 40.36 -55.83
N GLY A 51 17.72 40.73 -55.91
CA GLY A 51 17.33 42.15 -56.01
C GLY A 51 17.88 42.90 -57.22
N GLY A 52 18.36 42.21 -58.24
CA GLY A 52 18.95 42.82 -59.44
C GLY A 52 20.46 43.11 -59.34
N VAL A 53 21.17 42.68 -58.28
CA VAL A 53 22.63 42.76 -58.17
C VAL A 53 23.25 41.39 -57.91
N THR A 54 24.52 41.20 -58.27
CA THR A 54 25.24 39.94 -57.99
C THR A 54 25.96 39.96 -56.65
N SER A 55 26.32 41.15 -56.14
CA SER A 55 26.88 41.33 -54.80
C SER A 55 26.56 42.73 -54.25
N HIS A 56 26.73 42.92 -52.94
CA HIS A 56 26.51 44.23 -52.31
C HIS A 56 27.48 45.32 -52.79
N ALA A 57 28.68 44.96 -53.28
CA ALA A 57 29.64 45.89 -53.86
C ALA A 57 29.05 46.80 -54.96
N GLU A 58 28.07 46.29 -55.73
CA GLU A 58 27.37 47.06 -56.77
C GLU A 58 26.48 48.17 -56.20
N LEU A 59 26.05 48.05 -54.94
CA LEU A 59 25.17 48.99 -54.25
C LEU A 59 25.91 50.13 -53.54
N ILE A 60 27.24 50.22 -53.69
CA ILE A 60 28.07 51.23 -52.98
C ILE A 60 27.64 52.68 -53.25
N SER A 61 26.97 52.92 -54.38
CA SER A 61 26.45 54.23 -54.78
C SER A 61 24.98 54.47 -54.43
N ASP A 62 24.28 53.45 -53.93
CA ASP A 62 22.88 53.50 -53.52
C ASP A 62 22.71 53.02 -52.08
N CYS A 63 23.17 53.84 -51.12
CA CYS A 63 23.05 53.55 -49.69
C CYS A 63 21.59 53.32 -49.25
N SER A 64 20.63 53.87 -49.99
CA SER A 64 19.21 53.73 -49.70
C SER A 64 18.70 52.33 -50.00
N ALA A 65 19.40 51.51 -50.80
CA ALA A 65 19.03 50.11 -50.99
C ALA A 65 18.96 49.34 -49.65
N CYS A 66 19.84 49.66 -48.69
CA CYS A 66 19.90 49.00 -47.39
C CYS A 66 19.40 49.91 -46.26
N HIS A 67 19.79 51.18 -46.22
CA HIS A 67 19.45 52.07 -45.12
C HIS A 67 18.09 52.73 -45.30
N ALA A 68 17.16 52.40 -44.41
CA ALA A 68 15.89 53.09 -44.32
C ALA A 68 16.05 54.53 -43.81
N ALA A 69 15.31 55.45 -44.43
CA ALA A 69 15.28 56.84 -43.99
C ALA A 69 14.62 56.93 -42.60
N PRO A 70 15.00 57.89 -41.75
CA PRO A 70 14.45 58.02 -40.39
C PRO A 70 12.92 58.21 -40.31
N TRP A 71 12.28 58.59 -41.42
CA TRP A 71 10.82 58.76 -41.54
C TRP A 71 10.13 57.60 -42.26
N SER A 72 10.89 56.58 -42.69
CA SER A 72 10.37 55.36 -43.31
C SER A 72 9.76 54.44 -42.25
N ALA A 73 8.70 53.73 -42.61
CA ALA A 73 8.18 52.64 -41.76
C ALA A 73 9.09 51.40 -41.83
N ASP A 74 9.74 51.18 -42.96
CA ASP A 74 10.69 50.08 -43.15
C ASP A 74 11.92 50.25 -42.26
N SER A 75 12.41 49.13 -41.73
CA SER A 75 13.72 49.00 -41.11
C SER A 75 14.79 48.61 -42.16
N MET A 76 16.05 48.60 -41.73
CA MET A 76 17.14 48.04 -42.55
C MET A 76 16.94 46.54 -42.81
N SER A 77 16.42 45.81 -41.82
CA SER A 77 16.11 44.38 -41.94
C SER A 77 15.04 44.12 -43.01
N ASP A 78 13.97 44.93 -43.05
CA ASP A 78 12.93 44.81 -44.10
C ASP A 78 13.53 44.99 -45.50
N ARG A 79 14.50 45.90 -45.64
CA ARG A 79 15.20 46.14 -46.91
C ARG A 79 16.09 44.98 -47.31
N CYS A 80 16.77 44.33 -46.36
CA CYS A 80 17.52 43.10 -46.64
C CYS A 80 16.59 41.99 -47.17
N LEU A 81 15.44 41.79 -46.52
CA LEU A 81 14.50 40.70 -46.86
C LEU A 81 13.81 40.88 -48.22
N ASN A 82 13.73 42.12 -48.75
CA ASN A 82 13.20 42.37 -50.09
C ASN A 82 14.00 41.67 -51.20
N CYS A 83 15.32 41.53 -51.02
CA CYS A 83 16.19 40.82 -51.96
C CYS A 83 16.42 39.38 -51.51
N HIS A 84 16.53 39.16 -50.19
CA HIS A 84 16.73 37.85 -49.56
C HIS A 84 15.41 37.17 -49.19
N THR A 85 14.49 37.06 -50.16
CA THR A 85 13.14 36.51 -49.97
C THR A 85 13.14 35.05 -49.50
N ALA A 86 14.17 34.26 -49.84
CA ALA A 86 14.35 32.90 -49.32
C ALA A 86 14.58 32.90 -47.80
N ILE A 87 15.38 33.85 -47.29
CA ILE A 87 15.59 34.02 -45.85
C ILE A 87 14.31 34.51 -45.19
N SER A 88 13.53 35.39 -45.85
CA SER A 88 12.22 35.77 -45.35
C SER A 88 11.30 34.56 -45.15
N ALA A 89 11.32 33.59 -46.08
CA ALA A 89 10.56 32.36 -45.95
C ALA A 89 11.10 31.44 -44.83
N GLU A 90 12.42 31.40 -44.63
CA GLU A 90 13.01 30.69 -43.49
C GLU A 90 12.56 31.31 -42.16
N LEU A 91 12.51 32.63 -42.03
CA LEU A 91 12.03 33.30 -40.81
C LEU A 91 10.57 32.98 -40.47
N ASP A 92 9.76 32.61 -41.47
CA ASP A 92 8.38 32.17 -41.28
C ASP A 92 8.28 30.67 -40.89
N ASP A 93 9.32 29.87 -41.11
CA ASP A 93 9.38 28.46 -40.72
C ASP A 93 10.05 28.31 -39.35
N PRO A 94 9.32 27.89 -38.30
CA PRO A 94 9.86 27.75 -36.95
C PRO A 94 11.02 26.75 -36.86
N ASN A 95 11.18 25.86 -37.84
CA ASN A 95 12.24 24.86 -37.87
C ASN A 95 13.46 25.27 -38.71
N SER A 96 13.44 26.45 -39.34
CA SER A 96 14.60 26.94 -40.08
C SER A 96 15.70 27.42 -39.14
N LEU A 97 16.95 27.37 -39.61
CA LEU A 97 18.10 27.86 -38.86
C LEU A 97 17.91 29.33 -38.42
N HIS A 98 17.48 30.20 -39.33
CA HIS A 98 17.32 31.63 -39.02
C HIS A 98 16.21 31.89 -38.01
N SER A 99 15.11 31.13 -38.04
CA SER A 99 14.05 31.22 -37.03
C SER A 99 14.54 30.72 -35.66
N VAL A 100 15.22 29.57 -35.64
CA VAL A 100 15.78 28.96 -34.43
C VAL A 100 16.85 29.84 -33.76
N MET A 101 17.65 30.55 -34.55
CA MET A 101 18.66 31.50 -34.04
C MET A 101 18.05 32.81 -33.54
N MET A 102 16.78 33.09 -33.84
CA MET A 102 16.09 34.32 -33.43
C MET A 102 14.77 34.05 -32.67
N PRO A 103 14.79 33.23 -31.60
CA PRO A 103 13.56 32.74 -30.96
C PRO A 103 12.73 33.83 -30.26
N ASN A 104 13.33 35.01 -30.00
CA ASN A 104 12.67 36.17 -29.40
C ASN A 104 12.66 37.42 -30.32
N GLY A 105 12.94 37.24 -31.62
CA GLY A 105 12.68 38.24 -32.67
C GLY A 105 13.47 39.56 -32.59
N PHE A 106 14.68 39.58 -32.01
CA PHE A 106 15.40 40.84 -31.77
C PHE A 106 16.91 40.82 -32.03
N ILE A 107 17.40 39.96 -32.94
CA ILE A 107 18.78 40.06 -33.43
C ILE A 107 18.76 40.75 -34.80
N PRO A 108 19.21 42.01 -34.91
CA PRO A 108 19.40 42.67 -36.19
C PRO A 108 20.29 41.82 -37.11
N CYS A 109 19.89 41.65 -38.37
CA CYS A 109 20.63 40.84 -39.36
C CYS A 109 22.12 41.20 -39.40
N ARG A 110 22.46 42.48 -39.24
CA ARG A 110 23.83 43.02 -39.27
C ARG A 110 24.76 42.49 -38.18
N ASP A 111 24.20 41.97 -37.09
CA ASP A 111 25.01 41.52 -35.95
C ASP A 111 25.70 40.19 -36.28
N CYS A 112 25.13 39.40 -37.21
CA CYS A 112 25.76 38.22 -37.80
C CYS A 112 26.19 38.47 -39.25
N HIS A 113 25.51 39.33 -40.00
CA HIS A 113 25.83 39.68 -41.39
C HIS A 113 26.50 41.08 -41.47
N THR A 114 27.78 41.14 -41.14
CA THR A 114 28.52 42.40 -41.04
C THR A 114 28.95 42.93 -42.40
N GLU A 115 28.62 44.20 -42.67
CA GLU A 115 28.93 44.89 -43.93
C GLU A 115 29.81 46.14 -43.67
N HIS A 116 30.37 46.74 -44.73
CA HIS A 116 31.33 47.86 -44.73
C HIS A 116 32.77 47.49 -44.32
N ASN A 117 33.09 46.20 -44.31
CA ASN A 117 34.43 45.70 -43.97
C ASN A 117 35.35 45.51 -45.20
N GLY A 118 34.89 45.90 -46.39
CA GLY A 118 35.62 45.76 -47.66
C GLY A 118 35.15 44.59 -48.52
N GLU A 119 35.52 44.62 -49.80
CA GLU A 119 35.03 43.69 -50.82
C GLU A 119 35.35 42.22 -50.54
N THR A 120 36.43 41.94 -49.83
CA THR A 120 36.89 40.57 -49.52
C THR A 120 36.43 40.05 -48.15
N ALA A 121 35.75 40.87 -47.36
CA ALA A 121 35.32 40.46 -46.01
C ALA A 121 34.15 39.45 -46.08
N LEU A 122 34.17 38.49 -45.15
CA LEU A 122 33.05 37.57 -44.94
C LEU A 122 31.83 38.35 -44.50
N LEU A 123 30.73 38.18 -45.23
CA LEU A 123 29.47 38.81 -44.87
C LEU A 123 28.93 38.19 -43.58
N THR A 124 28.97 36.87 -43.45
CA THR A 124 28.48 36.14 -42.26
C THR A 124 29.61 35.87 -41.27
N SER A 125 29.42 36.31 -40.03
CA SER A 125 30.28 36.13 -38.87
C SER A 125 29.46 35.48 -37.76
N VAL A 126 29.47 34.14 -37.72
CA VAL A 126 28.97 33.36 -36.58
C VAL A 126 30.17 32.63 -36.00
N ASP A 127 30.45 32.79 -34.71
CA ASP A 127 31.51 32.02 -34.04
C ASP A 127 30.96 30.61 -33.77
N PRO A 128 31.44 29.57 -34.50
CA PRO A 128 30.94 28.21 -34.37
C PRO A 128 31.13 27.65 -32.96
N ASN A 129 32.08 28.16 -32.18
CA ASN A 129 32.34 27.70 -30.82
C ASN A 129 31.38 28.29 -29.78
N THR A 130 30.50 29.21 -30.17
CA THR A 130 29.56 29.88 -29.26
C THR A 130 28.10 29.64 -29.62
N PHE A 131 27.83 28.78 -30.61
CA PHE A 131 26.46 28.46 -31.01
C PHE A 131 25.71 27.77 -29.85
N PRO A 132 24.56 28.30 -29.39
CA PRO A 132 23.88 27.81 -28.20
C PRO A 132 23.02 26.57 -28.52
N HIS A 133 23.64 25.43 -28.84
CA HIS A 133 22.97 24.19 -29.24
C HIS A 133 21.81 23.83 -28.31
N ALA A 134 22.03 23.80 -26.98
CA ALA A 134 20.99 23.45 -26.02
C ALA A 134 19.73 24.34 -26.12
N ALA A 135 19.91 25.65 -26.27
CA ALA A 135 18.80 26.59 -26.32
C ALA A 135 18.17 26.68 -27.73
N ALA A 136 18.95 26.43 -28.77
CA ALA A 136 18.52 26.53 -30.16
C ALA A 136 17.84 25.24 -30.64
N THR A 137 18.44 24.08 -30.39
CA THR A 137 17.99 22.79 -30.93
C THR A 137 17.37 21.87 -29.88
N GLY A 138 17.51 22.21 -28.59
CA GLY A 138 17.15 21.32 -27.48
C GLY A 138 18.18 20.21 -27.24
N PHE A 139 19.30 20.20 -27.96
CA PHE A 139 20.40 19.25 -27.78
C PHE A 139 21.64 20.00 -27.26
N ALA A 140 22.11 19.68 -26.07
CA ALA A 140 23.33 20.24 -25.49
C ALA A 140 24.58 19.52 -26.01
N LEU A 141 25.74 20.18 -25.96
CA LEU A 141 27.03 19.56 -26.25
C LEU A 141 27.82 19.23 -25.00
N THR A 142 27.24 19.38 -23.80
CA THR A 142 27.92 19.21 -22.52
C THR A 142 28.62 17.85 -22.39
N ALA A 143 27.94 16.77 -22.77
CA ALA A 143 28.50 15.41 -22.81
C ALA A 143 29.59 15.18 -23.88
N HIS A 144 29.69 16.09 -24.85
CA HIS A 144 30.54 15.97 -26.04
C HIS A 144 31.68 17.01 -26.03
N GLU A 145 31.91 17.64 -24.87
CA GLU A 145 32.96 18.64 -24.62
C GLU A 145 34.04 18.13 -23.63
N GLU A 146 33.91 16.92 -23.08
CA GLU A 146 34.71 16.47 -21.92
C GLU A 146 36.13 15.96 -22.22
N ASP A 147 36.50 15.71 -23.48
CA ASP A 147 37.85 15.25 -23.86
C ASP A 147 38.64 16.31 -24.66
N ASP A 148 39.97 16.32 -24.52
CA ASP A 148 40.95 17.32 -25.03
C ASP A 148 40.92 17.60 -26.57
N GLU A 149 40.00 16.98 -27.33
CA GLU A 149 39.75 17.22 -28.74
C GLU A 149 38.30 17.69 -28.95
N ALA A 150 38.09 19.01 -28.94
CA ALA A 150 36.78 19.59 -29.22
C ALA A 150 36.26 19.15 -30.60
N LEU A 151 35.05 18.58 -30.64
CA LEU A 151 34.37 18.21 -31.88
C LEU A 151 34.16 19.45 -32.76
N ALA A 152 34.51 19.32 -34.04
CA ALA A 152 34.17 20.31 -35.04
C ALA A 152 32.71 20.14 -35.48
N CYS A 153 32.07 21.22 -35.95
CA CYS A 153 30.69 21.15 -36.44
C CYS A 153 30.51 20.09 -37.55
N ALA A 154 31.55 19.88 -38.36
CA ALA A 154 31.55 18.91 -39.46
C ALA A 154 31.55 17.45 -38.98
N ASP A 155 31.95 17.17 -37.75
CA ASP A 155 31.95 15.81 -37.19
C ASP A 155 30.51 15.33 -36.94
N CYS A 156 29.57 16.25 -36.72
CA CYS A 156 28.15 15.96 -36.54
C CYS A 156 27.29 16.29 -37.77
N HIS A 157 27.55 17.43 -38.42
CA HIS A 157 26.72 17.95 -39.52
C HIS A 157 27.31 17.70 -40.93
N GLY A 158 28.51 17.13 -41.02
CA GLY A 158 29.20 16.96 -42.31
C GLY A 158 29.49 18.30 -43.00
N GLN A 159 29.27 18.37 -44.31
CA GLN A 159 29.57 19.56 -45.13
C GLN A 159 28.44 20.61 -45.13
N ASN A 160 27.26 20.28 -44.60
CA ASN A 160 26.11 21.17 -44.60
C ASN A 160 25.52 21.30 -43.20
N LEU A 161 25.79 22.44 -42.55
CA LEU A 161 25.32 22.76 -41.20
C LEU A 161 23.79 22.80 -41.05
N THR A 162 23.05 22.91 -42.15
CA THR A 162 21.56 22.94 -42.12
C THR A 162 20.93 21.56 -42.20
N VAL A 163 21.72 20.49 -42.40
CA VAL A 163 21.22 19.12 -42.49
C VAL A 163 21.93 18.27 -41.43
N PHE A 164 21.16 17.61 -40.58
CA PHE A 164 21.67 16.68 -39.58
C PHE A 164 21.11 15.29 -39.84
N GLU A 165 21.99 14.30 -39.97
CA GLU A 165 21.61 12.90 -40.16
C GLU A 165 21.80 12.14 -38.84
N PRO A 166 20.72 11.64 -38.21
CA PRO A 166 20.82 10.93 -36.93
C PRO A 166 21.70 9.68 -36.96
N SER A 167 21.97 9.08 -38.13
CA SER A 167 22.87 7.92 -38.25
C SER A 167 24.31 8.22 -37.85
N THR A 168 24.72 9.49 -37.83
CA THR A 168 26.05 9.90 -37.33
C THR A 168 26.23 9.50 -35.86
N CYS A 169 25.16 9.56 -35.05
CA CYS A 169 25.18 9.12 -33.66
C CYS A 169 25.49 7.61 -33.56
N ASP A 170 24.76 6.75 -34.29
CA ASP A 170 24.99 5.30 -34.24
C ASP A 170 26.40 4.94 -34.73
N THR A 171 26.87 5.56 -35.82
CA THR A 171 28.20 5.26 -36.36
C THR A 171 29.30 5.59 -35.37
N CYS A 172 29.30 6.80 -34.82
CA CYS A 172 30.34 7.24 -33.89
C CYS A 172 30.29 6.45 -32.56
N HIS A 173 29.11 6.33 -31.95
CA HIS A 173 29.00 5.61 -30.68
C HIS A 173 29.23 4.09 -30.82
N ARG A 174 28.94 3.50 -31.99
CA ARG A 174 29.26 2.09 -32.26
C ARG A 174 30.75 1.86 -32.33
N ASP A 175 31.51 2.80 -32.91
CA ASP A 175 32.98 2.71 -32.94
C ASP A 175 33.59 2.78 -31.53
N LEU A 176 32.94 3.51 -30.60
CA LEU A 176 33.32 3.54 -29.19
C LEU A 176 32.97 2.23 -28.46
N ASN A 177 31.76 1.71 -28.66
CA ASN A 177 31.32 0.47 -28.01
C ASN A 177 30.26 -0.29 -28.83
N VAL A 178 30.74 -1.18 -29.70
CA VAL A 178 29.90 -1.99 -30.59
C VAL A 178 28.88 -2.82 -29.82
N ALA A 179 29.31 -3.51 -28.76
CA ALA A 179 28.44 -4.42 -28.01
C ALA A 179 27.30 -3.67 -27.31
N PHE A 180 27.59 -2.52 -26.72
CA PHE A 180 26.57 -1.67 -26.13
C PHE A 180 25.61 -1.14 -27.19
N MET A 181 26.11 -0.55 -28.27
CA MET A 181 25.25 0.04 -29.29
C MET A 181 24.37 -0.98 -30.03
N GLU A 182 24.87 -2.19 -30.29
CA GLU A 182 24.06 -3.26 -30.87
C GLU A 182 22.91 -3.67 -29.96
N SER A 183 23.17 -3.88 -28.67
CA SER A 183 22.12 -4.24 -27.71
C SER A 183 21.14 -3.09 -27.45
N HIS A 184 21.64 -1.86 -27.33
CA HIS A 184 20.84 -0.67 -27.05
C HIS A 184 19.91 -0.32 -28.22
N THR A 185 20.43 -0.27 -29.45
CA THR A 185 19.60 0.02 -30.64
C THR A 185 18.63 -1.10 -30.97
N ALA A 186 18.95 -2.36 -30.64
CA ALA A 186 18.01 -3.47 -30.77
C ALA A 186 16.83 -3.34 -29.77
N ALA A 187 17.08 -2.84 -28.56
CA ALA A 187 16.06 -2.67 -27.53
C ALA A 187 15.22 -1.40 -27.71
N PHE A 188 15.83 -0.28 -28.12
CA PHE A 188 15.21 1.05 -28.10
C PHE A 188 15.08 1.71 -29.48
N GLY A 189 15.63 1.11 -30.53
CA GLY A 189 15.63 1.66 -31.89
C GLY A 189 16.74 2.70 -32.13
N SER A 190 16.70 3.33 -33.31
CA SER A 190 17.75 4.27 -33.79
C SER A 190 17.33 5.75 -33.71
N GLN A 191 16.20 6.06 -33.08
CA GLN A 191 15.71 7.43 -32.92
C GLN A 191 16.38 8.11 -31.73
N CYS A 192 17.69 8.33 -31.80
CA CYS A 192 18.52 8.78 -30.68
C CYS A 192 17.97 10.03 -29.99
N LEU A 193 17.58 11.05 -30.77
CA LEU A 193 17.08 12.33 -30.26
C LEU A 193 15.68 12.28 -29.63
N ALA A 194 14.98 11.14 -29.71
CA ALA A 194 13.74 10.95 -28.97
C ALA A 194 13.98 10.80 -27.46
N CYS A 195 15.20 10.40 -27.10
CA CYS A 195 15.63 10.25 -25.71
C CYS A 195 16.79 11.21 -25.43
N HIS A 196 17.88 11.14 -26.19
CA HIS A 196 19.10 11.88 -25.90
C HIS A 196 19.01 13.37 -26.27
N ASP A 197 19.29 14.21 -25.27
CA ASP A 197 19.34 15.66 -25.37
C ASP A 197 20.77 16.22 -25.28
N GLY A 198 21.78 15.34 -25.34
CA GLY A 198 23.20 15.71 -25.34
C GLY A 198 23.73 16.30 -24.03
N ILE A 199 22.93 16.33 -22.96
CA ILE A 199 23.41 16.66 -21.61
C ILE A 199 24.12 15.47 -20.99
N ASP A 200 23.61 14.26 -21.16
CA ASP A 200 24.31 12.96 -21.03
C ASP A 200 23.34 11.77 -21.10
N THR A 201 23.87 10.55 -21.00
CA THR A 201 23.12 9.27 -21.04
C THR A 201 21.90 9.24 -20.11
N TYR A 202 20.80 8.63 -20.56
CA TYR A 202 19.67 8.20 -19.70
C TYR A 202 20.07 7.15 -18.63
N GLY A 203 21.37 7.02 -18.32
CA GLY A 203 21.95 5.97 -17.50
C GLY A 203 22.54 6.46 -16.18
N GLU A 204 23.39 7.50 -16.17
CA GLU A 204 24.08 7.89 -14.91
C GLU A 204 23.29 8.89 -14.05
N ALA A 205 22.53 9.81 -14.67
CA ALA A 205 21.75 10.83 -13.95
C ALA A 205 20.25 10.51 -13.87
N PHE A 206 19.77 9.53 -14.64
CA PHE A 206 18.38 9.10 -14.60
C PHE A 206 18.13 8.26 -13.33
N ASP A 207 17.33 8.81 -12.43
CA ASP A 207 17.03 8.18 -11.14
C ASP A 207 15.58 7.70 -11.11
N HIS A 208 15.38 6.39 -11.21
CA HIS A 208 14.06 5.76 -11.11
C HIS A 208 13.37 6.04 -9.76
N ASN A 209 14.11 6.35 -8.69
CA ASN A 209 13.51 6.69 -7.40
C ASN A 209 12.75 8.02 -7.43
N ARG A 210 12.88 8.80 -8.51
CA ARG A 210 12.12 10.04 -8.74
C ARG A 210 10.85 9.80 -9.55
N THR A 211 10.57 8.55 -9.93
CA THR A 211 9.38 8.14 -10.67
C THR A 211 8.35 7.49 -9.73
N ASP A 212 7.14 7.23 -10.25
CA ASP A 212 6.08 6.59 -9.47
C ASP A 212 6.40 5.13 -9.08
N PHE A 213 7.34 4.48 -9.77
CA PHE A 213 7.81 3.14 -9.46
C PHE A 213 9.32 3.16 -9.14
N PRO A 214 9.69 3.30 -7.86
CA PRO A 214 11.09 3.24 -7.45
C PRO A 214 11.63 1.82 -7.59
N LEU A 215 12.84 1.68 -8.14
CA LEU A 215 13.51 0.39 -8.23
C LEU A 215 14.10 0.03 -6.86
N GLU A 216 13.42 -0.86 -6.15
CA GLU A 216 13.80 -1.33 -4.82
C GLU A 216 13.99 -2.85 -4.77
N GLY A 217 14.74 -3.31 -3.77
CA GLY A 217 15.02 -4.74 -3.59
C GLY A 217 15.74 -5.33 -4.81
N GLU A 218 15.23 -6.46 -5.30
CA GLU A 218 15.79 -7.20 -6.44
C GLU A 218 15.57 -6.45 -7.78
N HIS A 219 14.62 -5.50 -7.85
CA HIS A 219 14.38 -4.72 -9.07
C HIS A 219 15.47 -3.68 -9.36
N ARG A 220 16.41 -3.44 -8.44
CA ARG A 220 17.50 -2.47 -8.62
C ARG A 220 18.46 -2.83 -9.75
N GLU A 221 18.59 -4.11 -10.04
CA GLU A 221 19.50 -4.61 -11.08
C GLU A 221 18.77 -4.90 -12.41
N ALA A 222 17.45 -4.65 -12.48
CA ALA A 222 16.65 -4.90 -13.67
C ALA A 222 17.06 -3.98 -14.82
N ALA A 223 17.19 -4.54 -16.03
CA ALA A 223 17.41 -3.72 -17.21
C ALA A 223 16.09 -3.04 -17.62
N CYS A 224 16.19 -1.86 -18.24
CA CYS A 224 14.99 -1.10 -18.62
C CYS A 224 14.05 -1.93 -19.53
N ALA A 225 14.62 -2.77 -20.41
CA ALA A 225 13.86 -3.62 -21.33
C ALA A 225 13.05 -4.71 -20.62
N ASP A 226 13.48 -5.16 -19.43
CA ASP A 226 12.79 -6.20 -18.65
C ASP A 226 11.44 -5.69 -18.15
N CYS A 227 11.38 -4.42 -17.73
CA CYS A 227 10.16 -3.77 -17.27
C CYS A 227 9.35 -3.18 -18.44
N HIS A 228 10.03 -2.53 -19.38
CA HIS A 228 9.39 -1.73 -20.42
C HIS A 228 9.10 -2.50 -21.71
N GLN A 229 9.29 -3.83 -21.75
CA GLN A 229 8.82 -4.70 -22.83
C GLN A 229 9.14 -4.20 -24.26
N ASN A 230 10.34 -3.66 -24.48
CA ASN A 230 10.80 -3.07 -25.74
C ASN A 230 10.00 -1.85 -26.24
N GLN A 231 9.38 -1.09 -25.36
CA GLN A 231 8.84 0.23 -25.72
C GLN A 231 9.99 1.18 -26.10
N THR A 232 9.82 1.91 -27.20
CA THR A 232 10.87 2.76 -27.80
C THR A 232 10.58 4.25 -27.70
N THR A 233 9.46 4.64 -27.08
CA THR A 233 9.06 6.04 -26.94
C THR A 233 8.87 6.40 -25.48
N LEU A 234 9.27 7.61 -25.09
CA LEU A 234 9.12 8.10 -23.72
C LEU A 234 7.66 8.01 -23.22
N ALA A 235 6.71 8.35 -24.08
CA ALA A 235 5.28 8.26 -23.76
C ALA A 235 4.84 6.81 -23.43
N ALA A 236 5.34 5.82 -24.17
CA ALA A 236 5.02 4.42 -23.91
C ALA A 236 5.70 3.90 -22.63
N LEU A 237 6.96 4.29 -22.38
CA LEU A 237 7.67 3.97 -21.14
C LEU A 237 6.92 4.48 -19.90
N GLN A 238 6.42 5.71 -19.94
CA GLN A 238 5.65 6.34 -18.85
C GLN A 238 4.33 5.64 -18.54
N THR A 239 3.77 4.87 -19.48
CA THR A 239 2.50 4.15 -19.32
C THR A 239 2.66 2.66 -18.97
N THR A 240 3.88 2.24 -18.63
CA THR A 240 4.16 0.84 -18.28
C THR A 240 3.33 0.42 -17.06
N ASP A 241 2.71 -0.76 -17.12
CA ASP A 241 1.92 -1.29 -16.02
C ASP A 241 2.83 -1.61 -14.83
N GLN A 242 2.49 -1.04 -13.67
CA GLN A 242 3.26 -1.12 -12.44
C GLN A 242 2.71 -2.17 -11.47
N SER A 243 1.64 -2.87 -11.83
CA SER A 243 1.08 -3.93 -11.00
C SER A 243 2.01 -5.15 -11.00
N CYS A 244 2.25 -5.73 -9.81
CA CYS A 244 3.11 -6.91 -9.68
C CYS A 244 2.65 -8.04 -10.62
N TYR A 245 1.34 -8.23 -10.73
CA TYR A 245 0.76 -9.29 -11.55
C TYR A 245 0.98 -9.10 -13.06
N ALA A 246 1.03 -7.87 -13.57
CA ALA A 246 1.26 -7.63 -15.00
C ALA A 246 2.61 -8.22 -15.48
N CYS A 247 3.61 -8.24 -14.61
CA CYS A 247 4.94 -8.79 -14.90
C CYS A 247 5.12 -10.22 -14.37
N HIS A 248 4.60 -10.52 -13.18
CA HIS A 248 4.83 -11.79 -12.47
C HIS A 248 3.67 -12.78 -12.55
N ALA A 249 2.73 -12.63 -13.50
CA ALA A 249 1.63 -13.58 -13.68
C ALA A 249 2.10 -15.02 -13.90
N ALA A 250 3.22 -15.20 -14.61
CA ALA A 250 3.80 -16.52 -14.86
C ALA A 250 4.55 -17.09 -13.64
N ASP A 251 4.92 -16.25 -12.68
CA ASP A 251 5.69 -16.61 -11.48
C ASP A 251 4.77 -16.94 -10.29
N ASP A 252 3.44 -16.78 -10.44
CA ASP A 252 2.49 -17.02 -9.35
C ASP A 252 2.42 -18.51 -8.97
N ALA A 253 3.15 -18.85 -7.90
CA ALA A 253 3.19 -20.19 -7.31
C ALA A 253 1.85 -20.66 -6.71
N HIS A 254 0.87 -19.74 -6.55
CA HIS A 254 -0.44 -20.01 -5.96
C HIS A 254 -1.50 -20.32 -7.03
N GLY A 255 -1.16 -20.27 -8.32
CA GLY A 255 -2.09 -20.59 -9.40
C GLY A 255 -3.33 -19.68 -9.46
N GLY A 256 -3.23 -18.44 -8.99
CA GLY A 256 -4.29 -17.45 -8.98
C GLY A 256 -5.29 -17.54 -7.83
N GLU A 257 -5.12 -18.46 -6.87
CA GLU A 257 -6.06 -18.64 -5.76
C GLU A 257 -6.16 -17.43 -4.82
N LEU A 258 -5.07 -16.64 -4.71
CA LEU A 258 -4.95 -15.50 -3.79
C LEU A 258 -5.21 -14.13 -4.45
N GLY A 259 -5.58 -14.12 -5.74
CA GLY A 259 -5.76 -12.90 -6.52
C GLY A 259 -4.44 -12.23 -6.90
N GLN A 260 -4.52 -10.97 -7.34
CA GLN A 260 -3.41 -10.26 -7.99
C GLN A 260 -2.67 -9.29 -7.07
N ASN A 261 -3.12 -9.13 -5.83
CA ASN A 261 -2.52 -8.18 -4.88
C ASN A 261 -1.40 -8.85 -4.07
N CYS A 262 -0.28 -9.12 -4.75
CA CYS A 262 0.87 -9.82 -4.18
C CYS A 262 1.47 -9.10 -2.97
N ALA A 263 1.39 -7.76 -2.96
CA ALA A 263 1.96 -6.88 -1.93
C ALA A 263 1.28 -7.02 -0.54
N ILE A 264 0.18 -7.78 -0.44
CA ILE A 264 -0.40 -8.15 0.86
C ILE A 264 0.52 -9.10 1.63
N CYS A 265 1.29 -9.93 0.91
CA CYS A 265 2.11 -10.97 1.51
C CYS A 265 3.59 -10.85 1.12
N HIS A 266 3.91 -10.43 -0.09
CA HIS A 266 5.29 -10.37 -0.59
C HIS A 266 5.81 -8.94 -0.64
N THR A 267 7.13 -8.80 -0.65
CA THR A 267 7.81 -7.51 -0.81
C THR A 267 8.75 -7.55 -2.01
N ALA A 268 9.08 -6.38 -2.57
CA ALA A 268 10.05 -6.27 -3.65
C ALA A 268 11.48 -6.70 -3.25
N GLN A 269 11.74 -6.93 -1.95
CA GLN A 269 13.02 -7.41 -1.45
C GLN A 269 13.24 -8.91 -1.70
N SER A 270 12.19 -9.73 -1.60
CA SER A 270 12.29 -11.17 -1.85
C SER A 270 10.90 -11.80 -1.91
N TRP A 271 10.71 -12.72 -2.85
CA TRP A 271 9.52 -13.58 -2.92
C TRP A 271 9.47 -14.62 -1.80
N GLU A 272 10.62 -15.03 -1.24
CA GLU A 272 10.70 -16.01 -0.16
C GLU A 272 10.31 -15.42 1.20
N SER A 273 10.47 -14.10 1.37
CA SER A 273 10.08 -13.41 2.60
C SER A 273 8.63 -12.96 2.51
N THR A 274 7.77 -13.57 3.34
CA THR A 274 6.35 -13.22 3.41
C THR A 274 6.01 -12.48 4.71
N THR A 275 5.12 -11.49 4.60
CA THR A 275 4.62 -10.67 5.70
C THR A 275 3.10 -10.69 5.71
N PHE A 276 2.51 -11.87 5.87
CA PHE A 276 1.06 -12.02 5.98
C PHE A 276 0.59 -11.99 7.45
N ASN A 277 -0.40 -11.16 7.75
CA ASN A 277 -0.97 -11.09 9.09
C ASN A 277 -2.21 -11.98 9.24
N HIS A 278 -2.03 -13.18 9.79
CA HIS A 278 -3.12 -14.12 10.05
C HIS A 278 -4.19 -13.61 11.03
N ALA A 279 -3.90 -12.61 11.86
CA ALA A 279 -4.89 -12.03 12.79
C ALA A 279 -6.05 -11.33 12.06
N LEU A 280 -5.91 -11.05 10.77
CA LEU A 280 -6.96 -10.45 9.92
C LEU A 280 -7.85 -11.50 9.25
N THR A 281 -7.57 -12.78 9.46
CA THR A 281 -8.32 -13.89 8.85
C THR A 281 -9.39 -14.45 9.79
N ALA A 282 -10.22 -15.35 9.27
CA ALA A 282 -11.21 -16.08 10.08
C ALA A 282 -10.57 -17.05 11.09
N PHE A 283 -9.27 -17.36 10.94
CA PHE A 283 -8.53 -18.22 11.86
C PHE A 283 -7.21 -17.54 12.29
N PRO A 284 -7.27 -16.70 13.34
CA PRO A 284 -6.07 -16.11 13.92
C PRO A 284 -5.15 -17.20 14.50
N LEU A 285 -3.88 -17.17 14.13
CA LEU A 285 -2.86 -18.03 14.73
C LEU A 285 -2.55 -17.52 16.14
N LEU A 286 -2.84 -18.35 17.15
CA LEU A 286 -2.68 -18.02 18.57
C LEU A 286 -1.93 -19.12 19.30
N GLY A 287 -1.12 -18.75 20.29
CA GLY A 287 -0.42 -19.70 21.15
C GLY A 287 0.62 -20.50 20.35
N ALA A 288 0.59 -21.82 20.45
CA ALA A 288 1.55 -22.69 19.77
C ALA A 288 1.53 -22.58 18.23
N HIS A 289 0.44 -22.06 17.64
CA HIS A 289 0.29 -21.89 16.20
C HIS A 289 0.90 -20.59 15.65
N GLU A 290 1.37 -19.66 16.49
CA GLU A 290 1.87 -18.34 16.05
C GLU A 290 3.06 -18.42 15.09
N ASN A 291 3.86 -19.49 15.17
CA ASN A 291 5.01 -19.72 14.31
C ASN A 291 4.80 -20.90 13.34
N ALA A 292 3.53 -21.23 13.04
CA ALA A 292 3.22 -22.26 12.06
C ALA A 292 3.58 -21.77 10.65
N GLU A 293 4.30 -22.59 9.90
CA GLU A 293 4.59 -22.33 8.49
C GLU A 293 3.31 -22.55 7.66
N CYS A 294 3.16 -21.80 6.56
CA CYS A 294 1.97 -21.83 5.71
C CYS A 294 1.58 -23.25 5.27
N GLU A 295 2.54 -24.05 4.83
CA GLU A 295 2.35 -25.41 4.29
C GLU A 295 1.95 -26.43 5.35
N GLN A 296 2.05 -26.09 6.65
CA GLN A 296 1.55 -26.96 7.72
C GLN A 296 0.01 -26.99 7.73
N CYS A 297 -0.63 -25.94 7.23
CA CYS A 297 -2.09 -25.83 7.15
C CYS A 297 -2.59 -25.82 5.69
N HIS A 298 -1.88 -25.13 4.80
CA HIS A 298 -2.22 -24.95 3.39
C HIS A 298 -1.55 -26.01 2.51
N ILE A 299 -2.03 -27.25 2.64
CA ILE A 299 -1.45 -28.41 1.97
C ILE A 299 -1.51 -28.24 0.45
N ASN A 300 -0.39 -28.51 -0.23
CA ASN A 300 -0.23 -28.33 -1.68
C ASN A 300 -0.50 -26.90 -2.17
N ASN A 301 -0.20 -25.88 -1.36
CA ASN A 301 -0.45 -24.46 -1.66
C ASN A 301 -1.93 -24.16 -1.91
N GLN A 302 -2.83 -24.94 -1.31
CA GLN A 302 -4.27 -24.64 -1.34
C GLN A 302 -4.62 -23.75 -0.15
N PHE A 303 -4.94 -22.49 -0.43
CA PHE A 303 -5.20 -21.48 0.61
C PHE A 303 -6.68 -21.30 0.92
N THR A 304 -7.55 -21.88 0.09
CA THR A 304 -9.00 -21.82 0.26
C THR A 304 -9.55 -23.11 0.87
N GLY A 305 -10.53 -22.98 1.76
CA GLY A 305 -11.23 -24.14 2.33
C GLY A 305 -10.42 -24.94 3.37
N THR A 306 -9.28 -24.42 3.84
CA THR A 306 -8.54 -25.01 4.96
C THR A 306 -9.46 -25.14 6.19
N PRO A 307 -9.60 -26.34 6.76
CA PRO A 307 -10.43 -26.54 7.95
C PRO A 307 -9.94 -25.70 9.12
N THR A 308 -10.88 -25.15 9.89
CA THR A 308 -10.60 -24.32 11.08
C THR A 308 -10.92 -25.02 12.39
N ASP A 309 -11.49 -26.22 12.36
CA ASP A 309 -11.74 -27.02 13.55
C ASP A 309 -10.48 -27.78 13.98
N CYS A 310 -10.24 -27.85 15.29
CA CYS A 310 -9.04 -28.48 15.84
C CYS A 310 -8.92 -29.94 15.41
N TYR A 311 -10.05 -30.67 15.37
CA TYR A 311 -10.07 -32.09 15.08
C TYR A 311 -9.68 -32.43 13.64
N ALA A 312 -10.06 -31.63 12.65
CA ALA A 312 -9.70 -31.86 11.24
C ALA A 312 -8.19 -32.00 11.04
N CYS A 313 -7.40 -31.23 11.79
CA CYS A 313 -5.94 -31.27 11.73
C CYS A 313 -5.35 -32.25 12.77
N HIS A 314 -5.84 -32.20 14.00
CA HIS A 314 -5.27 -32.95 15.14
C HIS A 314 -5.95 -34.29 15.41
N LYS A 315 -6.68 -34.86 14.43
CA LYS A 315 -7.33 -36.17 14.57
C LYS A 315 -6.38 -37.27 15.04
N LYS A 316 -5.12 -37.23 14.61
CA LYS A 316 -4.10 -38.22 14.98
C LYS A 316 -3.47 -37.94 16.35
N ASP A 317 -3.59 -36.72 16.83
CA ASP A 317 -3.01 -36.25 18.09
C ASP A 317 -4.01 -36.37 19.25
N ASP A 318 -5.26 -36.74 18.97
CA ASP A 318 -6.30 -36.92 19.99
C ASP A 318 -5.98 -38.10 20.93
N ALA A 319 -5.42 -37.77 22.08
CA ALA A 319 -5.09 -38.70 23.16
C ALA A 319 -6.33 -39.44 23.72
N HIS A 320 -7.53 -38.91 23.49
CA HIS A 320 -8.78 -39.46 24.02
C HIS A 320 -9.47 -40.45 23.09
N ASN A 321 -8.90 -40.71 21.89
CA ASN A 321 -9.44 -41.66 20.92
C ASN A 321 -10.91 -41.40 20.56
N GLY A 322 -11.32 -40.13 20.47
CA GLY A 322 -12.68 -39.69 20.15
C GLY A 322 -13.67 -39.71 21.32
N GLY A 323 -13.22 -39.98 22.55
CA GLY A 323 -14.09 -40.11 23.73
C GLY A 323 -14.89 -38.84 24.10
N PHE A 324 -14.41 -37.66 23.70
CA PHE A 324 -15.02 -36.36 24.05
C PHE A 324 -15.61 -35.61 22.85
N GLY A 325 -15.69 -36.24 21.68
CA GLY A 325 -16.08 -35.55 20.44
C GLY A 325 -14.94 -34.70 19.86
N GLN A 326 -15.31 -33.64 19.13
CA GLN A 326 -14.37 -32.84 18.32
C GLN A 326 -14.18 -31.40 18.82
N ALA A 327 -14.94 -30.99 19.84
CA ALA A 327 -14.91 -29.63 20.39
C ALA A 327 -13.79 -29.51 21.45
N CYS A 328 -12.55 -29.63 21.01
CA CYS A 328 -11.35 -29.61 21.85
C CYS A 328 -11.26 -28.34 22.71
N GLU A 329 -11.74 -27.22 22.17
CA GLU A 329 -11.73 -25.88 22.76
C GLU A 329 -12.60 -25.74 24.01
N GLN A 330 -13.45 -26.72 24.31
CA GLN A 330 -14.21 -26.76 25.56
C GLN A 330 -13.33 -27.06 26.79
N CYS A 331 -12.19 -27.71 26.56
CA CYS A 331 -11.27 -28.13 27.62
C CYS A 331 -9.85 -27.58 27.40
N HIS A 332 -9.40 -27.54 26.16
CA HIS A 332 -8.04 -27.16 25.81
C HIS A 332 -7.98 -25.74 25.24
N ASN A 333 -6.84 -25.09 25.42
CA ASN A 333 -6.53 -23.83 24.73
C ASN A 333 -5.19 -23.94 24.02
N THR A 334 -4.99 -23.13 22.98
CA THR A 334 -3.79 -23.20 22.13
C THR A 334 -2.51 -22.75 22.80
N LYS A 335 -2.57 -22.13 23.99
CA LYS A 335 -1.41 -21.62 24.73
C LYS A 335 -0.91 -22.60 25.80
N THR A 336 -1.82 -23.26 26.51
CA THR A 336 -1.51 -24.22 27.59
C THR A 336 -2.29 -25.52 27.35
N TRP A 337 -1.98 -26.21 26.24
CA TRP A 337 -2.75 -27.37 25.78
C TRP A 337 -2.83 -28.50 26.82
N GLU A 338 -1.75 -28.75 27.55
CA GLU A 338 -1.69 -29.81 28.58
C GLU A 338 -2.48 -29.45 29.85
N ASP A 339 -2.71 -28.16 30.10
CA ASP A 339 -3.47 -27.67 31.26
C ASP A 339 -4.97 -27.57 30.91
N ALA A 340 -5.58 -28.70 30.60
CA ALA A 340 -6.99 -28.77 30.25
C ALA A 340 -7.88 -28.39 31.44
N THR A 341 -8.86 -27.53 31.21
CA THR A 341 -9.83 -27.10 32.22
C THR A 341 -11.24 -27.24 31.68
N PHE A 342 -12.12 -27.90 32.43
CA PHE A 342 -13.54 -28.01 32.08
C PHE A 342 -14.40 -27.45 33.22
N ASP A 343 -15.34 -26.57 32.87
CA ASP A 343 -16.26 -25.98 33.86
C ASP A 343 -17.54 -26.84 33.99
N HIS A 344 -17.58 -27.67 35.03
CA HIS A 344 -18.76 -28.48 35.33
C HIS A 344 -20.03 -27.68 35.66
N ASN A 345 -19.94 -26.38 35.96
CA ASN A 345 -21.13 -25.54 36.16
C ASN A 345 -21.94 -25.35 34.87
N LEU A 346 -21.35 -25.67 33.71
CA LEU A 346 -22.03 -25.65 32.41
C LEU A 346 -22.81 -26.95 32.13
N THR A 347 -22.75 -27.93 33.03
CA THR A 347 -23.43 -29.22 32.89
C THR A 347 -24.64 -29.33 33.81
N ASP A 348 -25.48 -30.36 33.59
CA ASP A 348 -26.60 -30.68 34.45
C ASP A 348 -26.20 -31.16 35.87
N PHE A 349 -24.89 -31.37 36.11
CA PHE A 349 -24.35 -31.73 37.42
C PHE A 349 -23.17 -30.82 37.83
N PRO A 350 -23.46 -29.62 38.36
CA PRO A 350 -22.43 -28.73 38.88
C PRO A 350 -21.71 -29.37 40.08
N LEU A 351 -20.38 -29.43 40.02
CA LEU A 351 -19.58 -29.92 41.14
C LEU A 351 -19.62 -28.91 42.30
N THR A 352 -20.21 -29.31 43.42
CA THR A 352 -20.35 -28.47 44.62
C THR A 352 -19.78 -29.15 45.86
N GLY A 353 -19.35 -28.34 46.81
CA GLY A 353 -18.81 -28.82 48.09
C GLY A 353 -17.61 -29.76 47.91
N ALA A 354 -17.65 -30.93 48.53
CA ALA A 354 -16.55 -31.90 48.51
C ALA A 354 -16.21 -32.42 47.09
N HIS A 355 -17.17 -32.38 46.15
CA HIS A 355 -16.98 -32.89 44.78
C HIS A 355 -16.16 -31.95 43.88
N GLN A 356 -15.86 -30.71 44.31
CA GLN A 356 -15.12 -29.73 43.50
C GLN A 356 -13.66 -30.11 43.21
N ARG A 357 -13.10 -31.07 43.96
CA ARG A 357 -11.71 -31.52 43.83
C ARG A 357 -11.60 -32.97 43.37
N THR A 358 -12.70 -33.52 42.86
CA THR A 358 -12.75 -34.90 42.41
C THR A 358 -12.14 -35.01 41.02
N GLU A 359 -11.22 -35.96 40.85
CA GLU A 359 -10.65 -36.28 39.54
C GLU A 359 -11.72 -36.86 38.60
N CYS A 360 -11.62 -36.56 37.31
CA CYS A 360 -12.62 -36.91 36.29
C CYS A 360 -12.97 -38.42 36.31
N GLU A 361 -11.95 -39.27 36.43
CA GLU A 361 -12.02 -40.72 36.36
C GLU A 361 -12.76 -41.34 37.55
N GLN A 362 -12.91 -40.60 38.65
CA GLN A 362 -13.69 -41.06 39.81
C GLN A 362 -15.20 -41.09 39.51
N CYS A 363 -15.66 -40.24 38.58
CA CYS A 363 -17.04 -40.18 38.12
C CYS A 363 -17.21 -40.85 36.74
N HIS A 364 -16.27 -40.60 35.83
CA HIS A 364 -16.32 -41.03 34.44
C HIS A 364 -15.54 -42.33 34.22
N ILE A 365 -16.10 -43.41 34.77
CA ILE A 365 -15.47 -44.74 34.74
C ILE A 365 -15.19 -45.20 33.30
N ASN A 366 -14.00 -45.74 33.06
CA ASN A 366 -13.51 -46.16 31.73
C ASN A 366 -13.54 -45.04 30.68
N ASN A 367 -13.39 -43.78 31.09
CA ASN A 367 -13.47 -42.60 30.22
C ASN A 367 -14.83 -42.46 29.52
N GLN A 368 -15.90 -42.96 30.14
CA GLN A 368 -17.25 -42.76 29.66
C GLN A 368 -17.88 -41.52 30.32
N PHE A 369 -17.96 -40.43 29.55
CA PHE A 369 -18.47 -39.14 30.02
C PHE A 369 -19.98 -38.97 29.82
N ALA A 370 -20.51 -39.55 28.75
CA ALA A 370 -21.94 -39.49 28.45
C ALA A 370 -22.73 -40.49 29.31
N GLY A 371 -23.81 -40.01 29.91
CA GLY A 371 -24.73 -40.84 30.69
C GLY A 371 -24.23 -41.21 32.09
N THR A 372 -23.21 -40.52 32.59
CA THR A 372 -22.78 -40.67 33.98
C THR A 372 -23.95 -40.34 34.92
N PRO A 373 -24.32 -41.26 35.82
CA PRO A 373 -25.43 -41.03 36.75
C PRO A 373 -25.18 -39.82 37.65
N THR A 374 -26.21 -39.01 37.87
CA THR A 374 -26.14 -37.78 38.68
C THR A 374 -26.80 -37.90 40.05
N ASN A 375 -27.40 -39.05 40.36
CA ASN A 375 -28.00 -39.30 41.67
C ASN A 375 -26.96 -39.80 42.66
N CYS A 376 -27.06 -39.39 43.93
CA CYS A 376 -26.08 -39.70 44.98
C CYS A 376 -25.88 -41.21 45.14
N TYR A 377 -26.97 -41.99 45.14
CA TYR A 377 -26.95 -43.43 45.40
C TYR A 377 -26.17 -44.21 44.35
N ALA A 378 -26.21 -43.81 43.08
CA ALA A 378 -25.49 -44.51 42.01
C ALA A 378 -23.98 -44.62 42.27
N CYS A 379 -23.39 -43.65 42.97
CA CYS A 379 -21.98 -43.64 43.33
C CYS A 379 -21.75 -44.10 44.78
N HIS A 380 -22.61 -43.65 45.70
CA HIS A 380 -22.45 -43.87 47.14
C HIS A 380 -23.25 -45.06 47.70
N ALA A 381 -23.68 -46.00 46.86
CA ALA A 381 -24.43 -47.19 47.32
C ALA A 381 -23.68 -48.01 48.38
N LYS A 382 -22.34 -48.00 48.37
CA LYS A 382 -21.50 -48.69 49.36
C LYS A 382 -21.27 -47.89 50.64
N ASP A 383 -21.52 -46.58 50.58
CA ASP A 383 -21.35 -45.66 51.71
C ASP A 383 -22.67 -45.46 52.47
N ASP A 384 -23.74 -46.14 52.06
CA ASP A 384 -25.04 -46.08 52.73
C ASP A 384 -25.06 -46.89 54.04
N ASP A 385 -24.70 -46.20 55.13
CA ASP A 385 -24.76 -46.74 56.49
C ASP A 385 -26.19 -47.13 56.93
N HIS A 386 -27.22 -46.65 56.23
CA HIS A 386 -28.62 -46.97 56.53
C HIS A 386 -29.07 -48.30 55.93
N ASN A 387 -28.22 -48.99 55.16
CA ASN A 387 -28.52 -50.29 54.55
C ASN A 387 -29.82 -50.26 53.72
N GLY A 388 -30.09 -49.17 53.00
CA GLY A 388 -31.25 -48.98 52.14
C GLY A 388 -32.54 -48.55 52.84
N ARG A 389 -32.54 -48.37 54.17
CA ARG A 389 -33.76 -48.02 54.96
C ARG A 389 -34.41 -46.71 54.53
N PHE A 390 -33.64 -45.75 54.02
CA PHE A 390 -34.12 -44.41 53.68
C PHE A 390 -34.22 -44.12 52.18
N GLY A 391 -34.11 -45.16 51.34
CA GLY A 391 -34.15 -45.02 49.89
C GLY A 391 -32.92 -44.29 49.32
N GLN A 392 -33.05 -43.73 48.12
CA GLN A 392 -31.91 -43.18 47.34
C GLN A 392 -31.82 -41.65 47.35
N LYS A 393 -32.76 -40.97 48.01
CA LYS A 393 -32.83 -39.50 48.07
C LYS A 393 -31.99 -38.96 49.23
N CYS A 394 -30.68 -39.17 49.14
CA CYS A 394 -29.72 -38.78 50.16
C CYS A 394 -29.77 -37.27 50.46
N GLU A 395 -30.09 -36.46 49.45
CA GLU A 395 -30.17 -35.00 49.49
C GLU A 395 -31.27 -34.44 50.42
N LEU A 396 -32.18 -35.28 50.91
CA LEU A 396 -33.17 -34.89 51.92
C LEU A 396 -32.54 -34.59 53.29
N CYS A 397 -31.39 -35.22 53.57
CA CYS A 397 -30.73 -35.15 54.87
C CYS A 397 -29.26 -34.73 54.75
N HIS A 398 -28.58 -35.14 53.68
CA HIS A 398 -27.16 -34.90 53.46
C HIS A 398 -26.95 -33.81 52.39
N SER A 399 -25.80 -33.14 52.44
CA SER A 399 -25.44 -32.11 51.47
C SER A 399 -24.07 -32.40 50.87
N THR A 400 -23.83 -31.87 49.67
CA THR A 400 -22.49 -31.94 49.04
C THR A 400 -21.43 -31.14 49.82
N LYS A 401 -21.83 -30.18 50.66
CA LYS A 401 -20.92 -29.36 51.47
C LYS A 401 -20.32 -30.15 52.64
N ALA A 402 -21.15 -30.94 53.32
CA ALA A 402 -20.76 -31.81 54.41
C ALA A 402 -21.78 -32.96 54.52
N TRP A 403 -21.27 -34.18 54.65
CA TRP A 403 -22.09 -35.37 54.86
C TRP A 403 -22.63 -35.44 56.29
N GLU A 404 -21.79 -35.04 57.26
CA GLU A 404 -22.14 -34.92 58.67
C GLU A 404 -21.90 -33.49 59.21
N PRO A 405 -22.74 -33.01 60.13
CA PRO A 405 -23.99 -33.63 60.59
C PRO A 405 -25.07 -33.58 59.50
N ALA A 406 -25.85 -34.64 59.37
CA ALA A 406 -27.04 -34.63 58.52
C ALA A 406 -28.07 -33.64 59.11
N THR A 407 -28.70 -32.85 58.25
CA THR A 407 -29.71 -31.88 58.67
C THR A 407 -31.04 -32.24 58.07
N PHE A 408 -31.99 -32.62 58.92
CA PHE A 408 -33.39 -32.75 58.54
C PHE A 408 -34.20 -31.70 59.29
N THR A 409 -34.68 -30.68 58.58
CA THR A 409 -35.33 -29.52 59.24
C THR A 409 -36.78 -29.78 59.63
N GLY A 410 -37.32 -30.96 59.32
CA GLY A 410 -38.69 -31.37 59.67
C GLY A 410 -39.80 -30.54 59.04
N ARG A 411 -39.47 -29.52 58.24
CA ARG A 411 -40.45 -28.62 57.58
C ARG A 411 -41.36 -29.36 56.60
N ASP A 412 -40.86 -30.46 56.06
CA ASP A 412 -41.56 -31.35 55.14
C ASP A 412 -42.07 -32.63 55.82
N HIS A 413 -41.89 -32.78 57.14
CA HIS A 413 -42.40 -33.91 57.90
C HIS A 413 -43.79 -33.58 58.44
N THR A 414 -44.81 -34.33 58.02
CA THR A 414 -46.22 -34.03 58.33
C THR A 414 -46.55 -34.16 59.82
N PHE A 415 -45.81 -34.99 60.55
CA PHE A 415 -45.99 -35.21 61.99
C PHE A 415 -44.86 -34.55 62.82
N PRO A 416 -45.11 -33.89 63.96
CA PRO A 416 -44.02 -33.27 64.73
C PRO A 416 -43.01 -34.29 65.27
N ILE A 417 -41.76 -34.26 64.80
CA ILE A 417 -40.69 -35.22 65.16
C ILE A 417 -40.43 -35.26 66.69
N ASN A 418 -40.63 -34.13 67.37
CA ASN A 418 -40.38 -34.00 68.81
C ASN A 418 -41.60 -34.34 69.69
N HIS A 419 -42.77 -34.62 69.09
CA HIS A 419 -44.00 -34.97 69.79
C HIS A 419 -44.30 -34.03 70.99
N GLY A 420 -43.91 -32.75 70.86
CA GLY A 420 -44.03 -31.71 71.89
C GLY A 420 -43.22 -31.88 73.17
N ARG A 421 -42.41 -32.94 73.36
CA ARG A 421 -41.77 -33.23 74.67
C ARG A 421 -40.32 -33.77 74.62
N ARG A 422 -39.78 -34.22 73.49
CA ARG A 422 -38.39 -34.73 73.39
C ARG A 422 -37.65 -34.18 72.17
N GLU A 423 -36.49 -33.58 72.36
CA GLU A 423 -35.58 -33.20 71.26
C GLU A 423 -34.82 -34.44 70.75
N ASN A 424 -34.67 -34.57 69.43
CA ASN A 424 -33.82 -35.58 68.75
C ASN A 424 -34.20 -37.07 68.93
N SER A 425 -35.46 -37.45 68.71
CA SER A 425 -35.82 -38.88 68.57
C SER A 425 -35.24 -39.47 67.28
N PRO A 426 -34.55 -40.63 67.31
CA PRO A 426 -34.08 -41.30 66.10
C PRO A 426 -35.25 -41.66 65.17
N CYS A 427 -35.10 -41.48 63.87
CA CYS A 427 -36.14 -41.75 62.87
C CYS A 427 -36.69 -43.18 62.99
N GLU A 428 -35.82 -44.15 63.30
CA GLU A 428 -36.15 -45.58 63.45
C GLU A 428 -37.17 -45.87 64.56
N THR A 429 -37.34 -44.92 65.50
CA THR A 429 -38.34 -45.02 66.58
C THR A 429 -39.76 -45.00 66.02
N CYS A 430 -39.99 -44.15 64.99
CA CYS A 430 -41.27 -44.03 64.33
C CYS A 430 -41.30 -44.85 63.03
N HIS A 431 -40.18 -44.92 62.30
CA HIS A 431 -40.05 -45.57 60.99
C HIS A 431 -39.16 -46.82 61.09
N PRO A 432 -39.70 -47.98 61.50
CA PRO A 432 -38.89 -49.15 61.83
C PRO A 432 -38.28 -49.84 60.61
N THR A 433 -38.70 -49.48 59.39
CA THR A 433 -38.27 -50.15 58.17
C THR A 433 -37.96 -49.17 57.05
N VAL A 434 -38.92 -48.31 56.70
CA VAL A 434 -38.82 -47.28 55.64
C VAL A 434 -39.58 -46.02 56.05
N LEU A 435 -39.21 -44.85 55.52
CA LEU A 435 -39.78 -43.55 55.94
C LEU A 435 -41.27 -43.36 55.63
N ASP A 436 -41.85 -44.16 54.73
CA ASP A 436 -43.27 -44.13 54.39
C ASP A 436 -44.13 -45.06 55.28
N GLN A 437 -43.50 -45.84 56.17
CA GLN A 437 -44.18 -46.67 57.15
C GLN A 437 -43.88 -46.16 58.56
N TYR A 438 -44.90 -46.00 59.37
CA TYR A 438 -44.74 -45.54 60.75
C TYR A 438 -45.39 -46.47 61.77
N THR A 439 -44.94 -46.37 63.02
CA THR A 439 -45.56 -47.00 64.18
C THR A 439 -45.55 -46.05 65.37
N CYS A 440 -46.67 -45.96 66.07
CA CYS A 440 -46.77 -45.21 67.32
C CYS A 440 -46.36 -46.08 68.53
N TYR A 441 -46.32 -47.39 68.35
CA TYR A 441 -46.00 -48.35 69.41
C TYR A 441 -44.52 -48.38 69.79
N GLY A 442 -43.65 -47.65 69.07
CA GLY A 442 -42.23 -47.50 69.41
C GLY A 442 -41.96 -46.64 70.65
N CYS A 443 -42.90 -45.74 71.01
CA CYS A 443 -42.80 -44.88 72.20
C CYS A 443 -43.92 -45.09 73.22
N HIS A 444 -45.15 -45.40 72.79
CA HIS A 444 -46.28 -45.59 73.70
C HIS A 444 -46.22 -46.97 74.39
N GLU A 445 -46.50 -47.02 75.69
CA GLU A 445 -46.15 -48.15 76.57
C GLU A 445 -46.80 -49.51 76.18
N HIS A 446 -45.95 -50.40 75.68
CA HIS A 446 -45.88 -51.87 75.88
C HIS A 446 -47.11 -52.76 75.63
N THR A 447 -47.90 -52.49 74.59
CA THR A 447 -48.51 -53.46 73.64
C THR A 447 -49.73 -52.82 72.98
N PRO A 448 -50.05 -53.16 71.71
CA PRO A 448 -51.30 -52.73 71.09
C PRO A 448 -52.55 -52.98 71.95
N ASP A 449 -52.52 -54.01 72.79
CA ASP A 449 -53.62 -54.39 73.69
C ASP A 449 -53.84 -53.42 74.85
N LYS A 450 -52.77 -52.81 75.40
CA LYS A 450 -52.91 -51.83 76.48
C LYS A 450 -53.54 -50.54 75.94
N ILE A 451 -53.00 -50.02 74.85
CA ILE A 451 -53.51 -48.81 74.19
C ILE A 451 -54.98 -49.00 73.76
N ARG A 452 -55.30 -50.17 73.17
CA ARG A 452 -56.66 -50.57 72.85
C ARG A 452 -57.59 -50.52 74.07
N ARG A 453 -57.13 -50.98 75.24
CA ARG A 453 -57.93 -51.01 76.46
C ARG A 453 -58.26 -49.60 76.95
N GLU A 454 -57.27 -48.72 77.03
CA GLU A 454 -57.46 -47.33 77.46
C GLU A 454 -58.46 -46.61 76.54
N HIS A 455 -58.29 -46.72 75.21
CA HIS A 455 -59.23 -46.13 74.25
C HIS A 455 -60.65 -46.70 74.39
N LEU A 456 -60.79 -48.01 74.64
CA LEU A 456 -62.10 -48.64 74.86
C LEU A 456 -62.75 -48.22 76.18
N GLU A 457 -61.97 -47.97 77.24
CA GLU A 457 -62.45 -47.44 78.53
C GLU A 457 -63.02 -46.02 78.36
N GLU A 458 -62.39 -45.20 77.50
CA GLU A 458 -62.86 -43.87 77.09
C GLU A 458 -63.96 -43.92 76.00
N GLY A 459 -64.42 -45.11 75.61
CA GLY A 459 -65.50 -45.29 74.63
C GLY A 459 -65.10 -45.13 73.16
N ILE A 460 -63.83 -44.96 72.86
CA ILE A 460 -63.27 -44.83 71.51
C ILE A 460 -63.08 -46.24 70.91
N ARG A 461 -63.75 -46.49 69.77
CA ARG A 461 -63.74 -47.82 69.11
C ARG A 461 -63.03 -47.86 67.77
N ASN A 462 -62.77 -46.69 67.16
CA ASN A 462 -62.07 -46.55 65.89
C ASN A 462 -60.76 -45.79 66.11
N PHE A 463 -59.73 -46.50 66.57
CA PHE A 463 -58.42 -45.94 66.94
C PHE A 463 -57.26 -46.58 66.14
N GLU A 464 -57.57 -47.23 65.02
CA GLU A 464 -56.55 -47.93 64.21
C GLU A 464 -55.61 -46.96 63.47
N ASP A 465 -56.10 -45.78 63.09
CA ASP A 465 -55.28 -44.68 62.58
C ASP A 465 -55.02 -43.64 63.67
N CYS A 466 -53.90 -43.81 64.37
CA CYS A 466 -53.50 -42.92 65.43
C CYS A 466 -53.23 -41.49 64.91
N PHE A 467 -52.77 -41.34 63.66
CA PHE A 467 -52.39 -40.04 63.10
C PHE A 467 -53.62 -39.18 62.81
N ASP A 468 -54.70 -39.78 62.31
CA ASP A 468 -55.97 -39.09 62.07
C ASP A 468 -56.54 -38.46 63.34
N CYS A 469 -56.39 -39.13 64.48
CA CYS A 469 -56.87 -38.64 65.78
C CYS A 469 -55.85 -37.75 66.51
N HIS A 470 -54.54 -37.99 66.32
CA HIS A 470 -53.46 -37.28 67.00
C HIS A 470 -52.46 -36.65 66.00
N PRO A 471 -52.88 -35.73 65.12
CA PRO A 471 -52.03 -35.21 64.04
C PRO A 471 -50.85 -34.37 64.55
N ASP A 472 -50.96 -33.81 65.76
CA ASP A 472 -49.93 -32.99 66.40
C ASP A 472 -49.11 -33.76 67.45
N GLY A 473 -49.36 -35.07 67.60
CA GLY A 473 -48.73 -35.90 68.60
C GLY A 473 -49.09 -35.49 70.03
N ARG A 474 -50.34 -35.09 70.29
CA ARG A 474 -50.81 -34.82 71.65
C ARG A 474 -52.02 -35.67 71.99
N GLU A 475 -52.03 -36.16 73.22
CA GLU A 475 -53.25 -36.66 73.85
C GLU A 475 -54.17 -35.44 74.06
N HIS A 476 -55.38 -35.52 73.51
CA HIS A 476 -56.38 -34.47 73.63
C HIS A 476 -57.28 -34.84 74.82
N ASP A 477 -56.91 -34.39 76.02
CA ASP A 477 -57.66 -34.61 77.27
C ASP A 477 -58.83 -33.61 77.49
N ASP A 478 -59.44 -33.10 76.40
CA ASP A 478 -60.52 -32.09 76.50
C ASP A 478 -61.93 -32.71 76.47
#